data_AF-Q7UNA5-F1
#
_entry.id   AF-Q7UNA5-F1
#
_cell.length_a   1.000
_cell.length_b   1.000
_cell.length_c   1.000
_cell.angle_alpha   90.00
_cell.angle_beta   90.00
_cell.angle_gamma   90.00
#
_symmetry.space_group_name_H-M   'P 1'
#
loop_
_entity.id
_entity.type
_entity.pdbx_description
1 polymer ?
#
loop_
_entity_poly.entity_id
_entity_poly.type
_entity_poly.pdbx_seq_one_letter_code
_entity_poly.pdbx_strand_id
1 'polypeptide(L)'
;MPHATHTMDPRHRFSGSLDSNCERHRFTRYRDDFGGIPMSVISPSPTTRPEIHRPASRPKETSRTNASTDTKSGFLFSPLIDLVFIANLFWPLIVFVDIFGGTTTHEGLLFWQIYFITAPHRWITIVLVSVDHHKSQDRRWLFAALALAIVTVCVGLQIGTGSLLCLGMIDYVWNAWHFSSQHHGIFRIYQRGSSSKSNLRSSDPFQATSQPPSTIQRFFQNKGSLLQKVFFRGFLLYAIARVAGFGWVDGPFPAVPGIEIFDWAILGIPAAFAIAAIHRFLRSDNQSLAGMLYLLSVMSLFTALLLAAHYQNNRLVIQLALASAIFHSMEYMSIVTWSMKKSGSKASNHPLARLSKIWILFLGIFVLVIGLGNYLLSKGFFETWVTINLVVAFWHYCFDGMLWKSPKRPATASAAGAT
;
A
#
# COMPACT_ATOMS: atom_id res chain seq x y z
N MET A 1 21.55 42.35 42.08
CA MET A 1 21.73 42.43 40.61
C MET A 1 20.45 41.93 39.95
N PRO A 2 19.73 42.74 39.17
CA PRO A 2 18.48 42.30 38.53
C PRO A 2 18.74 41.73 37.13
N HIS A 3 18.20 40.55 36.86
CA HIS A 3 18.18 39.92 35.54
C HIS A 3 17.08 40.56 34.68
N ALA A 4 17.46 41.13 33.54
CA ALA A 4 16.57 41.72 32.56
C ALA A 4 15.87 40.62 31.73
N THR A 5 14.54 40.68 31.71
CA THR A 5 13.64 39.90 30.85
C THR A 5 13.48 40.61 29.50
N HIS A 6 14.02 40.03 28.43
CA HIS A 6 13.76 40.48 27.06
C HIS A 6 12.43 39.87 26.57
N THR A 7 11.44 40.75 26.39
CA THR A 7 10.19 40.49 25.68
C THR A 7 10.41 40.70 24.18
N MET A 8 10.03 39.72 23.36
CA MET A 8 10.01 39.85 21.88
C MET A 8 8.57 40.01 21.38
N ASP A 9 8.41 41.00 20.50
CA ASP A 9 7.18 41.49 19.86
C ASP A 9 6.77 40.61 18.65
N PRO A 10 5.51 40.16 18.53
CA PRO A 10 5.06 39.36 17.39
C PRO A 10 4.30 40.24 16.39
N ARG A 11 4.99 40.77 15.36
CA ARG A 11 4.33 41.32 14.17
C ARG A 11 5.12 41.04 12.89
N HIS A 12 4.83 39.93 12.22
CA HIS A 12 4.95 39.86 10.78
C HIS A 12 3.79 39.05 10.18
N ARG A 13 2.88 39.77 9.51
CA ARG A 13 1.85 39.24 8.60
C ARG A 13 2.54 38.64 7.38
N PHE A 14 2.30 37.36 7.11
CA PHE A 14 2.39 36.81 5.76
C PHE A 14 0.98 36.45 5.29
N SER A 15 0.46 37.27 4.37
CA SER A 15 -0.71 36.96 3.56
C SER A 15 -0.21 36.18 2.35
N GLY A 16 -0.57 34.90 2.27
CA GLY A 16 -0.31 34.04 1.13
C GLY A 16 -1.62 33.43 0.67
N SER A 17 -2.23 34.04 -0.34
CA SER A 17 -3.35 33.50 -1.11
C SER A 17 -2.92 32.20 -1.78
N LEU A 18 -3.61 31.08 -1.49
CA LEU A 18 -3.48 29.83 -2.24
C LEU A 18 -4.71 29.68 -3.13
N ASP A 19 -4.65 30.35 -4.28
CA ASP A 19 -5.36 29.93 -5.48
C ASP A 19 -4.62 28.73 -6.08
N SER A 20 -5.30 27.61 -6.21
CA SER A 20 -4.82 26.48 -7.02
C SER A 20 -5.94 25.95 -7.89
N ASN A 21 -6.35 26.78 -8.85
CA ASN A 21 -6.74 26.32 -10.18
C ASN A 21 -5.44 26.09 -10.98
N CYS A 22 -5.18 24.86 -11.41
CA CYS A 22 -4.26 24.64 -12.52
C CYS A 22 -4.74 23.47 -13.39
N GLU A 23 -5.24 23.89 -14.55
CA GLU A 23 -5.56 23.17 -15.78
C GLU A 23 -4.41 22.22 -16.19
N ARG A 24 -4.66 21.02 -16.71
CA ARG A 24 -5.20 20.74 -18.05
C ARG A 24 -4.46 21.49 -19.16
N HIS A 25 -3.23 21.07 -19.48
CA HIS A 25 -2.70 21.25 -20.83
C HIS A 25 -2.10 19.97 -21.41
N ARG A 26 -2.60 19.64 -22.61
CA ARG A 26 -2.09 18.65 -23.55
C ARG A 26 -0.68 19.05 -23.98
N PHE A 27 0.20 18.06 -24.17
CA PHE A 27 1.34 18.20 -25.07
C PHE A 27 1.21 17.18 -26.20
N THR A 28 0.82 17.70 -27.36
CA THR A 28 0.99 17.13 -28.69
C THR A 28 2.11 17.91 -29.38
N ARG A 29 3.21 17.23 -29.74
CA ARG A 29 4.25 17.57 -30.75
C ARG A 29 4.95 16.24 -31.01
N TYR A 30 4.82 15.56 -32.15
CA TYR A 30 5.17 15.95 -33.53
C TYR A 30 6.49 16.74 -33.59
N ARG A 31 7.55 16.03 -33.97
CA ARG A 31 8.76 16.60 -34.55
C ARG A 31 9.31 15.58 -35.54
N ASP A 32 9.09 15.90 -36.81
CA ASP A 32 9.79 15.37 -37.97
C ASP A 32 11.22 15.94 -38.06
N ASP A 33 11.99 15.30 -38.93
CA ASP A 33 13.17 15.77 -39.66
C ASP A 33 14.54 15.85 -38.96
N PHE A 34 15.34 14.80 -39.21
CA PHE A 34 16.63 14.78 -39.94
C PHE A 34 16.79 13.31 -40.42
N GLY A 35 17.08 12.92 -41.66
CA GLY A 35 17.74 13.56 -42.79
C GLY A 35 18.79 12.59 -43.34
N GLY A 36 18.41 11.73 -44.31
CA GLY A 36 19.26 11.15 -45.37
C GLY A 36 20.25 10.01 -45.06
N ILE A 37 20.06 8.83 -45.69
CA ILE A 37 20.78 8.33 -46.87
C ILE A 37 20.04 7.08 -47.41
N PRO A 38 19.79 6.96 -48.73
CA PRO A 38 19.10 5.82 -49.34
C PRO A 38 20.07 4.74 -49.81
N MET A 39 19.67 3.47 -49.71
CA MET A 39 20.23 2.39 -50.53
C MET A 39 19.08 1.55 -51.10
N SER A 40 19.12 1.44 -52.41
CA SER A 40 18.16 0.88 -53.34
C SER A 40 18.17 -0.66 -53.38
N VAL A 41 16.96 -1.23 -53.52
CA VAL A 41 16.54 -2.22 -54.54
C VAL A 41 17.39 -3.50 -54.72
N ILE A 42 16.77 -4.67 -54.56
CA ILE A 42 16.63 -5.71 -55.62
C ILE A 42 15.54 -6.74 -55.24
N SER A 43 14.80 -7.10 -56.30
CA SER A 43 13.61 -7.93 -56.50
C SER A 43 13.54 -9.37 -55.94
N PRO A 44 12.33 -9.97 -55.97
CA PRO A 44 12.02 -11.29 -55.44
C PRO A 44 12.37 -12.43 -56.42
N SER A 45 12.47 -13.65 -55.90
CA SER A 45 12.39 -14.87 -56.70
C SER A 45 11.45 -15.89 -56.06
N PRO A 46 10.53 -16.50 -56.84
CA PRO A 46 9.63 -17.55 -56.40
C PRO A 46 10.30 -18.91 -56.60
N THR A 47 10.26 -19.78 -55.60
CA THR A 47 10.61 -21.20 -55.81
C THR A 47 9.63 -22.09 -55.06
N THR A 48 8.68 -22.56 -55.85
CA THR A 48 7.92 -23.80 -55.71
C THR A 48 8.77 -24.95 -55.16
N ARG A 49 8.28 -25.61 -54.10
CA ARG A 49 8.58 -27.02 -53.84
C ARG A 49 7.35 -27.71 -53.19
N PRO A 50 7.04 -28.95 -53.60
CA PRO A 50 5.72 -29.55 -53.45
C PRO A 50 5.51 -30.24 -52.10
N GLU A 51 4.23 -30.46 -51.83
CA GLU A 51 3.68 -31.34 -50.81
C GLU A 51 4.44 -32.65 -50.66
N ILE A 52 4.77 -32.98 -49.41
CA ILE A 52 4.87 -34.38 -48.96
C ILE A 52 3.85 -34.54 -47.85
N HIS A 53 2.72 -35.13 -48.22
CA HIS A 53 1.72 -35.69 -47.33
C HIS A 53 2.39 -36.70 -46.37
N ARG A 54 2.30 -36.43 -45.06
CA ARG A 54 2.57 -37.42 -44.01
C ARG A 54 1.33 -37.54 -43.14
N PRO A 55 0.58 -38.66 -43.19
CA PRO A 55 -0.53 -38.89 -42.27
C PRO A 55 0.06 -39.32 -40.92
N ALA A 56 0.47 -38.33 -40.12
CA ALA A 56 0.78 -38.55 -38.71
C ALA A 56 -0.54 -38.60 -37.94
N SER A 57 -0.86 -39.80 -37.45
CA SER A 57 -1.91 -40.08 -36.47
C SER A 57 -1.88 -39.05 -35.35
N ARG A 58 -2.91 -38.21 -35.32
CA ARG A 58 -3.14 -37.19 -34.30
C ARG A 58 -3.26 -37.91 -32.96
N PRO A 59 -2.28 -37.81 -32.04
CA PRO A 59 -2.46 -38.36 -30.71
C PRO A 59 -3.64 -37.62 -30.10
N LYS A 60 -4.64 -38.40 -29.70
CA LYS A 60 -5.85 -37.96 -29.00
C LYS A 60 -5.38 -37.18 -27.78
N GLU A 61 -5.30 -35.86 -27.95
CA GLU A 61 -4.86 -34.90 -26.97
C GLU A 61 -5.79 -35.09 -25.78
N THR A 62 -5.29 -35.83 -24.79
CA THR A 62 -6.00 -36.14 -23.56
C THR A 62 -6.45 -34.82 -23.01
N SER A 63 -7.77 -34.61 -23.03
CA SER A 63 -8.45 -33.43 -22.53
C SER A 63 -7.73 -32.97 -21.27
N ARG A 64 -6.86 -31.96 -21.44
CA ARG A 64 -6.31 -31.24 -20.31
C ARG A 64 -7.55 -30.70 -19.63
N THR A 65 -7.89 -31.33 -18.51
CA THR A 65 -8.72 -30.76 -17.46
C THR A 65 -8.03 -29.46 -17.09
N ASN A 66 -8.32 -28.43 -17.89
CA ASN A 66 -8.08 -27.04 -17.58
C ASN A 66 -8.90 -26.85 -16.32
N ALA A 67 -8.26 -27.08 -15.17
CA ALA A 67 -8.76 -26.68 -13.89
C ALA A 67 -9.01 -25.18 -14.02
N SER A 68 -10.26 -24.84 -14.37
CA SER A 68 -10.77 -23.50 -14.36
C SER A 68 -10.68 -23.08 -12.91
N THR A 69 -9.53 -22.51 -12.55
CA THR A 69 -9.31 -21.90 -11.26
C THR A 69 -10.47 -20.92 -11.09
N ASP A 70 -11.33 -21.27 -10.15
CA ASP A 70 -12.67 -20.72 -10.01
C ASP A 70 -12.54 -19.26 -9.58
N THR A 71 -12.44 -18.39 -10.58
CA THR A 71 -12.34 -16.92 -10.45
C THR A 71 -13.61 -16.31 -9.84
N LYS A 72 -14.58 -17.14 -9.45
CA LYS A 72 -15.82 -16.74 -8.78
C LYS A 72 -15.61 -16.16 -7.39
N SER A 73 -14.49 -16.39 -6.70
CA SER A 73 -14.44 -16.09 -5.26
C SER A 73 -14.20 -14.61 -4.90
N GLY A 74 -13.72 -13.75 -5.81
CA GLY A 74 -13.47 -12.32 -5.51
C GLY A 74 -12.32 -12.07 -4.52
N PHE A 75 -11.60 -13.12 -4.12
CA PHE A 75 -10.37 -13.07 -3.34
C PHE A 75 -9.15 -12.93 -4.26
N LEU A 76 -8.05 -12.38 -3.75
CA LEU A 76 -6.81 -12.12 -4.48
C LEU A 76 -5.99 -13.38 -4.70
N PHE A 77 -5.95 -14.27 -3.69
CA PHE A 77 -5.27 -15.56 -3.77
C PHE A 77 -6.24 -16.72 -3.59
N SER A 78 -6.75 -16.87 -2.38
CA SER A 78 -7.73 -17.87 -1.97
C SER A 78 -8.48 -17.33 -0.76
N PRO A 79 -9.71 -17.78 -0.50
CA PRO A 79 -10.48 -17.30 0.64
C PRO A 79 -9.71 -17.39 1.96
N LEU A 80 -9.08 -18.53 2.23
CA LEU A 80 -8.33 -18.72 3.47
C LEU A 80 -7.13 -17.78 3.60
N ILE A 81 -6.31 -17.65 2.54
CA ILE A 81 -5.11 -16.81 2.58
C ILE A 81 -5.50 -15.35 2.75
N ASP A 82 -6.48 -14.88 1.98
CA ASP A 82 -6.95 -13.50 2.08
C ASP A 82 -7.55 -13.23 3.47
N LEU A 83 -8.34 -14.14 4.04
CA LEU A 83 -8.93 -13.93 5.37
C LEU A 83 -7.89 -13.88 6.49
N VAL A 84 -6.88 -14.73 6.41
CA VAL A 84 -5.81 -14.81 7.40
C VAL A 84 -4.86 -13.63 7.28
N PHE A 85 -4.33 -13.38 6.07
CA PHE A 85 -3.20 -12.48 5.87
C PHE A 85 -3.59 -11.08 5.40
N ILE A 86 -4.78 -10.89 4.81
CA ILE A 86 -5.19 -9.60 4.25
C ILE A 86 -6.38 -9.00 5.02
N ALA A 87 -7.45 -9.76 5.27
CA ALA A 87 -8.55 -9.31 6.10
C ALA A 87 -8.21 -9.37 7.59
N ASN A 88 -7.22 -10.18 7.98
CA ASN A 88 -6.67 -10.23 9.33
C ASN A 88 -7.73 -10.38 10.42
N LEU A 89 -8.50 -11.44 10.33
CA LEU A 89 -9.45 -11.79 11.38
C LEU A 89 -8.76 -12.27 12.67
N PHE A 90 -7.42 -12.34 12.69
CA PHE A 90 -6.62 -12.87 13.80
C PHE A 90 -6.05 -11.81 14.75
N TRP A 91 -6.22 -10.51 14.49
CA TRP A 91 -5.76 -9.50 15.45
C TRP A 91 -6.35 -9.67 16.87
N PRO A 92 -7.62 -10.09 17.07
CA PRO A 92 -8.13 -10.30 18.42
C PRO A 92 -7.41 -11.45 19.13
N LEU A 93 -6.97 -12.47 18.39
CA LEU A 93 -6.20 -13.59 18.93
C LEU A 93 -4.79 -13.12 19.36
N ILE A 94 -4.15 -12.25 18.58
CA ILE A 94 -2.85 -11.65 18.96
C ILE A 94 -3.00 -10.86 20.26
N VAL A 95 -4.02 -10.00 20.34
CA VAL A 95 -4.30 -9.20 21.54
C VAL A 95 -4.63 -10.10 22.74
N PHE A 96 -5.40 -11.18 22.52
CA PHE A 96 -5.70 -12.17 23.54
C PHE A 96 -4.41 -12.82 24.08
N VAL A 97 -3.55 -13.33 23.19
CA VAL A 97 -2.26 -13.95 23.58
C VAL A 97 -1.38 -12.95 24.34
N ASP A 98 -1.33 -11.69 23.91
CA ASP A 98 -0.55 -10.64 24.57
C ASP A 98 -1.10 -10.30 25.97
N ILE A 99 -2.42 -10.15 26.11
CA ILE A 99 -3.07 -9.87 27.42
C ILE A 99 -2.81 -11.00 28.41
N PHE A 100 -3.07 -12.25 28.02
CA PHE A 100 -2.97 -13.41 28.91
C PHE A 100 -1.54 -13.92 29.09
N GLY A 101 -0.66 -13.65 28.14
CA GLY A 101 0.74 -14.08 28.19
C GLY A 101 1.65 -13.26 29.11
N GLY A 102 1.17 -12.12 29.62
CA GLY A 102 1.94 -11.27 30.53
C GLY A 102 3.10 -10.52 29.86
N THR A 103 3.99 -9.93 30.68
CA THR A 103 5.08 -9.06 30.20
C THR A 103 6.10 -9.80 29.34
N THR A 104 6.48 -11.02 29.70
CA THR A 104 7.43 -11.82 28.92
C THR A 104 6.91 -12.10 27.51
N THR A 105 5.62 -12.43 27.38
CA THR A 105 5.00 -12.65 26.07
C THR A 105 4.92 -11.35 25.28
N HIS A 106 4.55 -10.24 25.95
CA HIS A 106 4.51 -8.92 25.33
C HIS A 106 5.87 -8.50 24.75
N GLU A 107 6.93 -8.58 25.55
CA GLU A 107 8.31 -8.26 25.12
C GLU A 107 8.77 -9.17 23.99
N GLY A 108 8.46 -10.47 24.07
CA GLY A 108 8.72 -11.42 23.00
C GLY A 108 8.01 -11.03 21.70
N LEU A 109 6.70 -10.75 21.75
CA LEU A 109 5.93 -10.35 20.58
C LEU A 109 6.43 -9.02 19.99
N LEU A 110 6.78 -8.04 20.83
CA LEU A 110 7.36 -6.77 20.41
C LEU A 110 8.71 -6.97 19.74
N PHE A 111 9.58 -7.81 20.31
CA PHE A 111 10.85 -8.20 19.69
C PHE A 111 10.61 -8.82 18.30
N TRP A 112 9.72 -9.82 18.20
CA TRP A 112 9.40 -10.46 16.92
C TRP A 112 8.79 -9.47 15.92
N GLN A 113 7.89 -8.59 16.36
CA GLN A 113 7.28 -7.60 15.49
C GLN A 113 8.31 -6.61 14.92
N ILE A 114 9.15 -6.02 15.77
CA ILE A 114 10.15 -5.04 15.33
C ILE A 114 11.16 -5.71 14.39
N TYR A 115 11.74 -6.84 14.82
CA TYR A 115 12.89 -7.44 14.15
C TYR A 115 12.57 -8.46 13.05
N PHE A 116 11.37 -9.04 13.02
CA PHE A 116 11.04 -10.06 12.03
C PHE A 116 9.88 -9.70 11.13
N ILE A 117 9.17 -8.61 11.43
CA ILE A 117 7.97 -8.23 10.70
C ILE A 117 8.11 -6.82 10.13
N THR A 118 8.18 -5.78 10.95
CA THR A 118 8.12 -4.39 10.49
C THR A 118 9.41 -3.90 9.85
N ALA A 119 10.57 -4.11 10.48
CA ALA A 119 11.83 -3.75 9.84
C ALA A 119 12.07 -4.52 8.53
N PRO A 120 11.97 -5.86 8.47
CA PRO A 120 12.20 -6.57 7.21
C PRO A 120 11.23 -6.19 6.11
N HIS A 121 9.98 -5.84 6.43
CA HIS A 121 9.01 -5.30 5.47
C HIS A 121 9.50 -4.01 4.76
N ARG A 122 10.11 -3.07 5.50
CA ARG A 122 10.67 -1.84 4.90
C ARG A 122 11.83 -2.14 3.97
N TRP A 123 12.74 -3.01 4.41
CA TRP A 123 13.96 -3.37 3.69
C TRP A 123 13.67 -4.23 2.45
N ILE A 124 12.78 -5.22 2.54
CA ILE A 124 12.47 -6.11 1.41
C ILE A 124 11.86 -5.34 0.24
N THR A 125 11.09 -4.29 0.52
CA THR A 125 10.51 -3.43 -0.52
C THR A 125 11.59 -2.82 -1.41
N ILE A 126 12.68 -2.34 -0.80
CA ILE A 126 13.82 -1.75 -1.52
C ILE A 126 14.45 -2.79 -2.44
N VAL A 127 14.69 -4.00 -1.91
CA VAL A 127 15.28 -5.11 -2.68
C VAL A 127 14.37 -5.52 -3.84
N LEU A 128 13.08 -5.71 -3.58
CA LEU A 128 12.12 -6.16 -4.60
C LEU A 128 11.99 -5.15 -5.74
N VAL A 129 11.96 -3.85 -5.44
CA VAL A 129 11.89 -2.82 -6.48
C VAL A 129 13.21 -2.68 -7.23
N SER A 130 14.35 -2.83 -6.54
CA SER A 130 15.67 -2.78 -7.18
C SER A 130 15.89 -3.95 -8.15
N VAL A 131 15.38 -5.13 -7.80
CA VAL A 131 15.51 -6.37 -8.59
C VAL A 131 14.48 -6.46 -9.72
N ASP A 132 13.36 -5.72 -9.67
CA ASP A 132 12.37 -5.66 -10.76
C ASP A 132 12.92 -4.83 -11.96
N HIS A 133 13.79 -5.47 -12.73
CA HIS A 133 14.58 -4.85 -13.80
C HIS A 133 13.73 -4.10 -14.83
N HIS A 134 12.53 -4.60 -15.13
CA HIS A 134 11.65 -3.99 -16.12
C HIS A 134 11.07 -2.65 -15.63
N LYS A 135 10.82 -2.50 -14.33
CA LYS A 135 10.35 -1.22 -13.77
C LYS A 135 11.49 -0.28 -13.44
N SER A 136 12.66 -0.82 -13.09
CA SER A 136 13.81 -0.02 -12.67
C SER A 136 14.61 0.56 -13.83
N GLN A 137 14.65 -0.10 -15.00
CA GLN A 137 15.43 0.37 -16.16
C GLN A 137 15.11 1.80 -16.57
N ASP A 138 13.82 2.14 -16.71
CA ASP A 138 13.39 3.47 -17.17
C ASP A 138 13.63 4.59 -16.14
N ARG A 139 13.86 4.24 -14.87
CA ARG A 139 13.90 5.20 -13.75
C ARG A 139 15.10 5.05 -12.81
N ARG A 140 16.10 4.23 -13.16
CA ARG A 140 17.28 3.94 -12.31
C ARG A 140 17.97 5.19 -11.77
N TRP A 141 18.11 6.21 -12.61
CA TRP A 141 18.74 7.48 -12.21
C TRP A 141 17.89 8.27 -11.23
N LEU A 142 16.57 8.27 -11.41
CA LEU A 142 15.66 8.89 -10.45
C LEU A 142 15.74 8.18 -9.09
N PHE A 143 15.83 6.85 -9.07
CA PHE A 143 15.98 6.08 -7.84
C PHE A 143 17.30 6.39 -7.13
N ALA A 144 18.41 6.38 -7.85
CA ALA A 144 19.72 6.70 -7.29
C ALA A 144 19.79 8.14 -6.77
N ALA A 145 19.26 9.10 -7.54
CA ALA A 145 19.20 10.51 -7.13
C ALA A 145 18.34 10.71 -5.88
N LEU A 146 17.19 10.04 -5.79
CA LEU A 146 16.31 10.12 -4.63
C LEU A 146 16.95 9.48 -3.39
N ALA A 147 17.60 8.33 -3.56
CA ALA A 147 18.34 7.67 -2.47
C ALA A 147 19.46 8.58 -1.95
N LEU A 148 20.26 9.15 -2.85
CA LEU A 148 21.33 10.07 -2.50
C LEU A 148 20.79 11.32 -1.79
N ALA A 149 19.68 11.88 -2.28
CA ALA A 149 19.03 13.03 -1.65
C ALA A 149 18.55 12.71 -0.22
N ILE A 150 17.90 11.57 -0.01
CA ILE A 150 17.45 11.13 1.33
C ILE A 150 18.64 10.96 2.27
N VAL A 151 19.69 10.25 1.83
CA VAL A 151 20.91 10.06 2.64
C VAL A 151 21.53 11.41 3.00
N THR A 152 21.67 12.31 2.02
CA THR A 152 22.27 13.63 2.21
C THR A 152 21.47 14.46 3.21
N VAL A 153 20.14 14.46 3.12
CA VAL A 153 19.27 15.19 4.07
C VAL A 153 19.35 14.59 5.46
N CYS A 154 19.26 13.26 5.61
CA CYS A 154 19.33 12.61 6.91
C CYS A 154 20.67 12.82 7.62
N VAL A 155 21.78 12.59 6.90
CA VAL A 155 23.14 12.76 7.44
C VAL A 155 23.44 14.24 7.68
N GLY A 156 23.06 15.12 6.76
CA GLY A 156 23.26 16.57 6.89
C GLY A 156 22.53 17.15 8.10
N LEU A 157 21.27 16.73 8.34
CA LEU A 157 20.52 17.15 9.53
C LEU A 157 21.10 16.57 10.82
N GLN A 158 21.54 15.30 10.81
CA GLN A 158 22.19 14.70 11.98
C GLN A 158 23.46 15.46 12.36
N ILE A 159 24.35 15.72 11.38
CA ILE A 159 25.59 16.44 11.61
C ILE A 159 25.32 17.90 12.01
N GLY A 160 24.35 18.55 11.36
CA GLY A 160 24.07 19.98 11.57
C GLY A 160 23.34 20.29 12.88
N THR A 161 22.49 19.39 13.37
CA THR A 161 21.66 19.63 14.57
C THR A 161 22.03 18.77 15.77
N GLY A 162 22.81 17.71 15.57
CA GLY A 162 23.10 16.71 16.62
C GLY A 162 21.85 15.91 17.05
N SER A 163 20.73 16.01 16.33
CA SER A 163 19.49 15.34 16.69
C SER A 163 18.72 14.83 15.48
N LEU A 164 18.12 13.66 15.62
CA LEU A 164 17.23 13.06 14.61
C LEU A 164 15.75 13.26 14.94
N LEU A 165 15.42 13.98 16.03
CA LEU A 165 14.05 14.06 16.54
C LEU A 165 13.09 14.65 15.51
N CYS A 166 13.47 15.73 14.82
CA CYS A 166 12.64 16.34 13.78
C CYS A 166 12.35 15.36 12.64
N LEU A 167 13.37 14.62 12.17
CA LEU A 167 13.20 13.59 11.15
C LEU A 167 12.33 12.44 11.64
N GLY A 168 12.47 12.02 12.90
CA GLY A 168 11.61 11.02 13.54
C GLY A 168 10.15 11.46 13.61
N MET A 169 9.88 12.73 13.89
CA MET A 169 8.52 13.29 13.87
C MET A 169 7.93 13.28 12.46
N ILE A 170 8.73 13.66 11.45
CA ILE A 170 8.31 13.61 10.04
C ILE A 170 8.05 12.15 9.62
N ASP A 171 8.94 11.22 9.99
CA ASP A 171 8.77 9.78 9.75
C ASP A 171 7.46 9.30 10.36
N TYR A 172 7.17 9.66 11.61
CA TYR A 172 5.94 9.28 12.28
C TYR A 172 4.68 9.75 11.54
N VAL A 173 4.60 11.05 11.19
CA VAL A 173 3.46 11.62 10.45
C VAL A 173 3.32 10.97 9.09
N TRP A 174 4.43 10.76 8.39
CA TRP A 174 4.42 10.14 7.08
C TRP A 174 4.00 8.68 7.16
N ASN A 175 4.47 7.95 8.17
CA ASN A 175 4.09 6.57 8.45
C ASN A 175 2.58 6.46 8.65
N ALA A 176 1.98 7.35 9.45
CA ALA A 176 0.53 7.38 9.66
C ALA A 176 -0.25 7.66 8.36
N TRP A 177 0.21 8.62 7.56
CA TRP A 177 -0.37 8.91 6.25
C TRP A 177 -0.25 7.75 5.27
N HIS A 178 0.91 7.13 5.23
CA HIS A 178 1.21 5.96 4.41
C HIS A 178 0.29 4.79 4.78
N PHE A 179 0.24 4.46 6.06
CA PHE A 179 -0.58 3.41 6.64
C PHE A 179 -2.07 3.57 6.29
N SER A 180 -2.64 4.76 6.56
CA SER A 180 -4.04 5.04 6.21
C SER A 180 -4.29 5.01 4.71
N SER A 181 -3.30 5.43 3.92
CA SER A 181 -3.38 5.40 2.46
C SER A 181 -3.40 4.00 1.89
N GLN A 182 -2.62 3.10 2.49
CA GLN A 182 -2.45 1.71 2.07
C GLN A 182 -3.73 0.89 2.33
N HIS A 183 -4.27 0.93 3.55
CA HIS A 183 -5.51 0.21 3.88
C HIS A 183 -6.68 0.64 3.00
N HIS A 184 -6.81 1.95 2.73
CA HIS A 184 -7.83 2.43 1.80
C HIS A 184 -7.58 1.92 0.37
N GLY A 185 -6.32 1.82 -0.04
CA GLY A 185 -5.94 1.26 -1.35
C GLY A 185 -6.35 -0.20 -1.49
N ILE A 186 -6.07 -1.01 -0.48
CA ILE A 186 -6.39 -2.45 -0.43
C ILE A 186 -7.89 -2.68 -0.40
N PHE A 187 -8.61 -1.93 0.43
CA PHE A 187 -10.07 -1.91 0.43
C PHE A 187 -10.64 -1.65 -0.98
N ARG A 188 -10.08 -0.68 -1.72
CA ARG A 188 -10.50 -0.40 -3.10
C ARG A 188 -10.17 -1.52 -4.08
N ILE A 189 -9.11 -2.28 -3.86
CA ILE A 189 -8.80 -3.46 -4.68
C ILE A 189 -9.92 -4.49 -4.53
N TYR A 190 -10.34 -4.80 -3.30
CA TYR A 190 -11.45 -5.72 -3.06
C TYR A 190 -12.77 -5.24 -3.67
N GLN A 191 -13.09 -3.95 -3.53
CA GLN A 191 -14.30 -3.38 -4.15
C GLN A 191 -14.31 -3.49 -5.68
N ARG A 192 -13.16 -3.31 -6.33
CA ARG A 192 -13.06 -3.40 -7.80
C ARG A 192 -13.22 -4.84 -8.29
N GLY A 193 -12.69 -5.82 -7.55
CA GLY A 193 -12.80 -7.23 -7.90
C GLY A 193 -14.26 -7.71 -8.01
N SER A 194 -15.18 -7.08 -7.29
CA SER A 194 -16.60 -7.44 -7.34
C SER A 194 -17.33 -6.84 -8.55
N SER A 195 -16.87 -5.69 -9.07
CA SER A 195 -17.55 -4.96 -10.16
C SER A 195 -17.30 -5.55 -11.55
N SER A 196 -16.14 -6.19 -11.80
CA SER A 196 -15.84 -6.77 -13.12
C SER A 196 -16.76 -7.93 -13.53
N LYS A 197 -17.50 -8.51 -12.58
CA LYS A 197 -18.39 -9.66 -12.85
C LYS A 197 -19.70 -9.29 -13.54
N SER A 198 -20.23 -8.08 -13.35
CA SER A 198 -21.54 -7.72 -13.94
C SER A 198 -21.49 -7.55 -15.46
N ASN A 199 -20.34 -7.13 -16.02
CA ASN A 199 -20.23 -6.82 -17.44
C ASN A 199 -20.15 -8.04 -18.36
N LEU A 200 -19.82 -9.23 -17.84
CA LEU A 200 -19.75 -10.45 -18.66
C LEU A 200 -21.11 -11.16 -18.84
N ARG A 201 -22.14 -10.80 -18.06
CA ARG A 201 -23.46 -11.45 -18.13
C ARG A 201 -24.47 -10.76 -19.04
N SER A 202 -24.16 -9.60 -19.60
CA SER A 202 -25.04 -8.87 -20.53
C SER A 202 -24.49 -8.94 -21.95
N SER A 203 -24.29 -10.17 -22.45
CA SER A 203 -24.09 -10.42 -23.88
C SER A 203 -25.41 -10.63 -24.60
N ASP A 204 -26.52 -10.14 -24.04
CA ASP A 204 -27.81 -10.18 -24.73
C ASP A 204 -27.79 -9.07 -25.80
N PRO A 205 -27.64 -9.42 -27.09
CA PRO A 205 -27.39 -8.45 -28.16
C PRO A 205 -28.55 -7.47 -28.37
N PHE A 206 -29.71 -7.76 -27.79
CA PHE A 206 -30.96 -7.04 -28.02
C PHE A 206 -31.33 -6.03 -26.93
N GLN A 207 -30.55 -5.90 -25.86
CA GLN A 207 -30.85 -4.98 -24.75
C GLN A 207 -30.01 -3.68 -24.80
N ALA A 208 -29.74 -3.19 -26.01
CA ALA A 208 -29.04 -1.94 -26.25
C ALA A 208 -29.97 -0.71 -26.15
N THR A 209 -30.72 -0.55 -25.05
CA THR A 209 -31.34 0.75 -24.74
C THR A 209 -30.34 1.59 -23.94
N SER A 210 -29.48 2.26 -24.71
CA SER A 210 -28.41 3.16 -24.30
C SER A 210 -28.95 4.45 -23.66
N GLN A 211 -29.57 4.37 -22.47
CA GLN A 211 -29.72 5.59 -21.68
C GLN A 211 -28.38 5.92 -21.01
N PRO A 212 -27.70 7.02 -21.41
CA PRO A 212 -26.48 7.43 -20.74
C PRO A 212 -26.80 7.69 -19.27
N PRO A 213 -25.99 7.17 -18.32
CA PRO A 213 -26.22 7.42 -16.90
C PRO A 213 -26.24 8.93 -16.68
N SER A 214 -27.30 9.42 -16.04
CA SER A 214 -27.55 10.84 -15.84
C SER A 214 -26.32 11.51 -15.21
N THR A 215 -26.01 12.74 -15.64
CA THR A 215 -24.85 13.53 -15.16
C THR A 215 -24.80 13.59 -13.63
N ILE A 216 -25.97 13.61 -12.99
CA ILE A 216 -26.16 13.62 -11.53
C ILE A 216 -25.62 12.33 -10.89
N GLN A 217 -25.92 11.16 -11.46
CA GLN A 217 -25.44 9.88 -10.91
C GLN A 217 -23.91 9.76 -10.96
N ARG A 218 -23.28 10.24 -12.05
CA ARG A 218 -21.81 10.28 -12.13
C ARG A 218 -21.19 11.21 -11.09
N PHE A 219 -21.83 12.34 -10.83
CA PHE A 219 -21.37 13.29 -9.82
C PHE A 219 -21.42 12.69 -8.41
N PHE A 220 -22.53 12.03 -8.05
CA PHE A 220 -22.65 11.35 -6.75
C PHE A 220 -21.68 10.17 -6.61
N GLN A 221 -21.44 9.40 -7.68
CA GLN A 221 -20.44 8.33 -7.66
C GLN A 221 -19.02 8.87 -7.46
N ASN A 222 -18.65 9.94 -8.17
CA ASN A 222 -17.32 10.54 -8.06
C ASN A 222 -17.10 11.18 -6.68
N LYS A 223 -18.03 12.02 -6.22
CA LYS A 223 -17.94 12.68 -4.91
C LYS A 223 -18.01 11.69 -3.76
N GLY A 224 -18.86 10.66 -3.86
CA GLY A 224 -18.94 9.59 -2.87
C GLY A 224 -17.60 8.88 -2.67
N SER A 225 -16.84 8.64 -3.75
CA SER A 225 -15.52 8.01 -3.66
C SER A 225 -14.47 8.89 -2.96
N LEU A 226 -14.55 10.22 -3.13
CA LEU A 226 -13.63 11.15 -2.47
C LEU A 226 -13.96 11.27 -0.98
N LEU A 227 -15.24 11.46 -0.64
CA LEU A 227 -15.69 11.53 0.75
C LEU A 227 -15.34 10.25 1.51
N GLN A 228 -15.60 9.09 0.92
CA GLN A 228 -15.20 7.80 1.49
C GLN A 228 -13.70 7.75 1.79
N LYS A 229 -12.86 8.21 0.85
CA LYS A 229 -11.42 8.26 1.04
C LYS A 229 -11.01 9.19 2.18
N VAL A 230 -11.60 10.38 2.24
CA VAL A 230 -11.29 11.40 3.27
C VAL A 230 -11.70 10.90 4.64
N PHE A 231 -12.93 10.41 4.81
CA PHE A 231 -13.41 9.91 6.10
C PHE A 231 -12.65 8.66 6.56
N PHE A 232 -12.39 7.70 5.66
CA PHE A 232 -11.63 6.50 6.00
C PHE A 232 -10.22 6.87 6.49
N ARG A 233 -9.50 7.71 5.74
CA ARG A 233 -8.13 8.10 6.10
C ARG A 233 -8.09 9.01 7.31
N GLY A 234 -9.02 9.97 7.39
CA GLY A 234 -9.15 10.89 8.52
C GLY A 234 -9.38 10.14 9.83
N PHE A 235 -10.26 9.13 9.83
CA PHE A 235 -10.48 8.28 10.99
C PHE A 235 -9.20 7.54 11.42
N LEU A 236 -8.52 6.85 10.49
CA LEU A 236 -7.27 6.14 10.80
C LEU A 236 -6.19 7.09 11.32
N LEU A 237 -5.99 8.23 10.67
CA LEU A 237 -5.03 9.25 11.08
C LEU A 237 -5.33 9.80 12.47
N TYR A 238 -6.60 10.07 12.76
CA TYR A 238 -7.03 10.53 14.07
C TYR A 238 -6.76 9.47 15.15
N ALA A 239 -7.12 8.21 14.91
CA ALA A 239 -6.84 7.12 15.84
C ALA A 239 -5.33 6.94 16.07
N ILE A 240 -4.49 7.02 15.04
CA ILE A 240 -3.03 6.96 15.17
C ILE A 240 -2.51 8.14 16.01
N ALA A 241 -3.00 9.37 15.76
CA ALA A 241 -2.62 10.53 16.57
C ALA A 241 -3.02 10.36 18.05
N ARG A 242 -4.22 9.85 18.33
CA ARG A 242 -4.67 9.53 19.70
C ARG A 242 -3.80 8.46 20.35
N VAL A 243 -3.37 7.44 19.61
CA VAL A 243 -2.41 6.42 20.08
C VAL A 243 -1.04 7.03 20.36
N ALA A 244 -0.64 8.09 19.65
CA ALA A 244 0.57 8.87 19.91
C ALA A 244 0.52 9.72 21.20
N GLY A 245 -0.61 9.71 21.92
CA GLY A 245 -0.82 10.53 23.10
C GLY A 245 -1.40 11.93 22.83
N PHE A 246 -1.86 12.22 21.60
CA PHE A 246 -2.53 13.50 21.32
C PHE A 246 -3.78 13.63 22.18
N GLY A 247 -3.84 14.61 23.08
CA GLY A 247 -4.99 14.81 23.98
C GLY A 247 -5.08 13.82 25.15
N TRP A 248 -3.98 13.18 25.53
CA TRP A 248 -3.90 12.45 26.81
C TRP A 248 -3.61 13.44 27.94
N VAL A 249 -4.03 13.11 29.17
CA VAL A 249 -3.76 13.97 30.33
C VAL A 249 -2.26 13.92 30.68
N ASP A 250 -1.68 12.72 30.65
CA ASP A 250 -0.25 12.48 30.88
C ASP A 250 0.54 12.33 29.57
N GLY A 251 0.01 12.88 28.47
CA GLY A 251 0.59 12.75 27.14
C GLY A 251 1.78 13.67 26.88
N PRO A 252 2.54 13.44 25.79
CA PRO A 252 3.59 14.34 25.34
C PRO A 252 3.06 15.67 24.77
N PHE A 253 1.75 15.76 24.55
CA PHE A 253 1.08 16.96 24.02
C PHE A 253 0.17 17.57 25.09
N PRO A 254 -0.04 18.90 25.07
CA PRO A 254 -1.00 19.54 25.96
C PRO A 254 -2.39 18.91 25.85
N ALA A 255 -3.04 18.71 26.99
CA ALA A 255 -4.42 18.24 27.02
C ALA A 255 -5.34 19.22 26.27
N VAL A 256 -6.20 18.70 25.40
CA VAL A 256 -7.17 19.48 24.62
C VAL A 256 -8.56 19.24 25.21
N PRO A 257 -9.18 20.24 25.85
CA PRO A 257 -10.53 20.10 26.39
C PRO A 257 -11.53 19.68 25.29
N GLY A 258 -12.41 18.75 25.61
CA GLY A 258 -13.44 18.26 24.68
C GLY A 258 -12.98 17.18 23.69
N ILE A 259 -11.72 16.72 23.74
CA ILE A 259 -11.23 15.63 22.89
C ILE A 259 -12.06 14.34 23.06
N GLU A 260 -12.57 14.09 24.25
CA GLU A 260 -13.44 12.95 24.56
C GLU A 260 -14.76 12.98 23.77
N ILE A 261 -15.40 14.14 23.65
CA ILE A 261 -16.61 14.32 22.84
C ILE A 261 -16.28 14.08 21.37
N PHE A 262 -15.11 14.54 20.93
CA PHE A 262 -14.66 14.35 19.56
C PHE A 262 -14.35 12.88 19.25
N ASP A 263 -13.79 12.10 20.19
CA ASP A 263 -13.60 10.65 20.05
C ASP A 263 -14.93 9.96 19.73
N TRP A 264 -16.00 10.25 20.48
CA TRP A 264 -17.34 9.69 20.25
C TRP A 264 -17.92 10.10 18.89
N ALA A 265 -17.75 11.36 18.48
CA ALA A 265 -18.19 11.81 17.16
C ALA A 265 -17.44 11.07 16.04
N ILE A 266 -16.12 10.90 16.18
CA ILE A 266 -15.27 10.21 15.21
C ILE A 266 -15.59 8.71 15.13
N LEU A 267 -15.99 8.07 16.22
CA LEU A 267 -16.48 6.68 16.24
C LEU A 267 -17.73 6.45 15.38
N GLY A 268 -18.48 7.51 15.04
CA GLY A 268 -19.57 7.43 14.06
C GLY A 268 -19.09 7.03 12.66
N ILE A 269 -17.85 7.36 12.28
CA ILE A 269 -17.28 7.06 10.96
C ILE A 269 -17.12 5.54 10.72
N PRO A 270 -16.37 4.77 11.54
CA PRO A 270 -16.23 3.33 11.35
C PRO A 270 -17.57 2.60 11.47
N ALA A 271 -18.46 3.03 12.37
CA ALA A 271 -19.80 2.46 12.50
C ALA A 271 -20.63 2.62 11.21
N ALA A 272 -20.62 3.82 10.61
CA ALA A 272 -21.30 4.07 9.34
C ALA A 272 -20.72 3.21 8.20
N PHE A 273 -19.40 3.04 8.13
CA PHE A 273 -18.76 2.15 7.15
C PHE A 273 -19.14 0.69 7.34
N ALA A 274 -19.16 0.20 8.59
CA ALA A 274 -19.52 -1.16 8.92
C ALA A 274 -20.99 -1.45 8.55
N ILE A 275 -21.92 -0.60 8.97
CA ILE A 275 -23.36 -0.72 8.66
C ILE A 275 -23.57 -0.68 7.14
N ALA A 276 -22.94 0.27 6.44
CA ALA A 276 -23.08 0.38 4.99
C ALA A 276 -22.54 -0.85 4.25
N ALA A 277 -21.44 -1.44 4.72
CA ALA A 277 -20.89 -2.66 4.12
C ALA A 277 -21.76 -3.89 4.38
N ILE A 278 -22.24 -4.07 5.61
CA ILE A 278 -23.17 -5.16 5.96
C ILE A 278 -24.46 -5.02 5.16
N HIS A 279 -25.07 -3.83 5.13
CA HIS A 279 -26.29 -3.59 4.37
C HIS A 279 -26.11 -3.86 2.87
N ARG A 280 -24.98 -3.45 2.28
CA ARG A 280 -24.69 -3.73 0.86
C ARG A 280 -24.47 -5.22 0.61
N PHE A 281 -23.81 -5.93 1.51
CA PHE A 281 -23.62 -7.38 1.41
C PHE A 281 -24.95 -8.13 1.51
N LEU A 282 -25.82 -7.76 2.45
CA LEU A 282 -27.13 -8.38 2.63
C LEU A 282 -28.10 -8.09 1.47
N ARG A 283 -28.00 -6.92 0.84
CA ARG A 283 -28.92 -6.48 -0.22
C ARG A 283 -28.42 -6.77 -1.64
N SER A 284 -27.13 -7.03 -1.83
CA SER A 284 -26.54 -7.15 -3.17
C SER A 284 -25.71 -8.43 -3.32
N ASP A 285 -26.13 -9.29 -4.24
CA ASP A 285 -25.41 -10.52 -4.64
C ASP A 285 -24.01 -10.27 -5.22
N ASN A 286 -23.64 -9.01 -5.47
CA ASN A 286 -22.42 -8.62 -6.17
C ASN A 286 -21.36 -7.97 -5.27
N GLN A 287 -21.55 -7.88 -3.95
CA GLN A 287 -20.46 -7.47 -3.08
C GLN A 287 -19.52 -8.63 -2.76
N SER A 288 -18.21 -8.38 -2.84
CA SER A 288 -17.22 -9.36 -2.39
C SER A 288 -17.25 -9.48 -0.88
N LEU A 289 -17.57 -10.67 -0.36
CA LEU A 289 -17.43 -11.02 1.06
C LEU A 289 -16.07 -10.59 1.63
N ALA A 290 -15.01 -10.80 0.85
CA ALA A 290 -13.64 -10.41 1.18
C ALA A 290 -13.51 -8.92 1.54
N GLY A 291 -14.05 -8.03 0.70
CA GLY A 291 -13.99 -6.59 0.92
C GLY A 291 -14.80 -6.11 2.14
N MET A 292 -15.92 -6.78 2.44
CA MET A 292 -16.69 -6.50 3.65
C MET A 292 -15.91 -6.91 4.90
N LEU A 293 -15.41 -8.16 4.95
CA LEU A 293 -14.66 -8.68 6.09
C LEU A 293 -13.37 -7.88 6.34
N TYR A 294 -12.68 -7.52 5.26
CA TYR A 294 -11.53 -6.62 5.32
C TYR A 294 -11.88 -5.29 6.00
N LEU A 295 -12.94 -4.62 5.52
CA LEU A 295 -13.35 -3.32 6.07
C LEU A 295 -13.75 -3.44 7.54
N LEU A 296 -14.55 -4.45 7.89
CA LEU A 296 -14.97 -4.67 9.27
C LEU A 296 -13.77 -4.92 10.19
N SER A 297 -12.77 -5.68 9.74
CA SER A 297 -11.56 -5.96 10.51
C SER A 297 -10.74 -4.68 10.76
N VAL A 298 -10.46 -3.91 9.70
CA VAL A 298 -9.70 -2.64 9.85
C VAL A 298 -10.47 -1.64 10.72
N MET A 299 -11.77 -1.45 10.48
CA MET A 299 -12.57 -0.50 11.26
C MET A 299 -12.68 -0.93 12.73
N SER A 300 -12.83 -2.22 13.02
CA SER A 300 -12.92 -2.72 14.41
C SER A 300 -11.59 -2.59 15.15
N LEU A 301 -10.46 -2.91 14.52
CA LEU A 301 -9.13 -2.73 15.11
C LEU A 301 -8.86 -1.25 15.45
N PHE A 302 -9.14 -0.33 14.53
CA PHE A 302 -8.92 1.11 14.77
C PHE A 302 -9.93 1.72 15.73
N THR A 303 -11.14 1.17 15.80
CA THR A 303 -12.13 1.52 16.84
C THR A 303 -11.62 1.09 18.22
N ALA A 304 -11.07 -0.13 18.34
CA ALA A 304 -10.48 -0.61 19.57
C ALA A 304 -9.27 0.24 20.00
N LEU A 305 -8.41 0.64 19.06
CA LEU A 305 -7.29 1.56 19.33
C LEU A 305 -7.78 2.91 19.86
N LEU A 306 -8.79 3.49 19.21
CA LEU A 306 -9.36 4.76 19.63
C LEU A 306 -10.01 4.67 21.01
N LEU A 307 -10.77 3.60 21.29
CA LEU A 307 -11.37 3.38 22.61
C LEU A 307 -10.30 3.16 23.69
N ALA A 308 -9.25 2.40 23.40
CA ALA A 308 -8.14 2.22 24.34
C ALA A 308 -7.43 3.54 24.65
N ALA A 309 -7.22 4.40 23.65
CA ALA A 309 -6.64 5.73 23.83
C ALA A 309 -7.61 6.69 24.54
N HIS A 310 -8.91 6.60 24.28
CA HIS A 310 -9.95 7.36 24.97
C HIS A 310 -9.93 7.10 26.48
N TYR A 311 -9.87 5.84 26.88
CA TYR A 311 -9.74 5.43 28.28
C TYR A 311 -8.31 5.48 28.82
N GLN A 312 -7.36 6.03 28.06
CA GLN A 312 -5.94 6.16 28.43
C GLN A 312 -5.33 4.85 28.96
N ASN A 313 -5.75 3.72 28.40
CA ASN A 313 -5.24 2.41 28.78
C ASN A 313 -3.94 2.12 28.02
N ASN A 314 -2.81 2.62 28.55
CA ASN A 314 -1.49 2.51 27.93
C ASN A 314 -1.14 1.08 27.51
N ARG A 315 -1.45 0.10 28.36
CA ARG A 315 -1.19 -1.30 28.07
C ARG A 315 -1.98 -1.75 26.83
N LEU A 316 -3.29 -1.55 26.82
CA LEU A 316 -4.14 -1.96 25.71
C LEU A 316 -3.78 -1.23 24.41
N VAL A 317 -3.42 0.05 24.48
CA VAL A 317 -2.95 0.84 23.33
C VAL A 317 -1.71 0.22 22.70
N ILE A 318 -0.70 -0.14 23.50
CA ILE A 318 0.54 -0.76 23.01
C ILE A 318 0.23 -2.15 22.40
N GLN A 319 -0.60 -2.96 23.06
CA GLN A 319 -0.95 -4.31 22.58
C GLN A 319 -1.74 -4.27 21.25
N LEU A 320 -2.69 -3.34 21.12
CA LEU A 320 -3.42 -3.12 19.87
C LEU A 320 -2.53 -2.53 18.77
N ALA A 321 -1.61 -1.62 19.12
CA ALA A 321 -0.66 -1.04 18.16
C ALA A 321 0.30 -2.10 17.63
N LEU A 322 0.75 -3.01 18.50
CA LEU A 322 1.54 -4.18 18.14
C LEU A 322 0.78 -5.08 17.16
N ALA A 323 -0.46 -5.44 17.49
CA ALA A 323 -1.31 -6.25 16.60
C ALA A 323 -1.53 -5.56 15.23
N SER A 324 -1.73 -4.24 15.24
CA SER A 324 -1.87 -3.43 14.02
C SER A 324 -0.61 -3.42 13.16
N ALA A 325 0.56 -3.27 13.78
CA ALA A 325 1.85 -3.27 13.07
C ALA A 325 2.17 -4.64 12.45
N ILE A 326 1.90 -5.73 13.18
CA ILE A 326 2.04 -7.10 12.66
C ILE A 326 1.13 -7.28 11.44
N PHE A 327 -0.15 -6.94 11.59
CA PHE A 327 -1.12 -7.06 10.52
C PHE A 327 -0.71 -6.31 9.26
N HIS A 328 -0.45 -5.02 9.39
CA HIS A 328 -0.09 -4.16 8.28
C HIS A 328 1.08 -4.72 7.47
N SER A 329 2.09 -5.24 8.18
CA SER A 329 3.25 -5.84 7.53
C SER A 329 2.87 -7.13 6.78
N MET A 330 2.07 -8.03 7.38
CA MET A 330 1.61 -9.26 6.72
C MET A 330 0.73 -8.97 5.48
N GLU A 331 -0.16 -8.00 5.61
CA GLU A 331 -1.06 -7.53 4.57
C GLU A 331 -0.28 -7.03 3.37
N TYR A 332 0.67 -6.13 3.63
CA TYR A 332 1.55 -5.60 2.60
C TYR A 332 2.31 -6.70 1.87
N MET A 333 2.93 -7.62 2.62
CA MET A 333 3.73 -8.68 2.01
C MET A 333 2.90 -9.58 1.12
N SER A 334 1.64 -9.80 1.49
CA SER A 334 0.66 -10.53 0.67
C SER A 334 0.33 -9.75 -0.61
N ILE A 335 0.07 -8.44 -0.52
CA ILE A 335 -0.22 -7.61 -1.71
C ILE A 335 0.97 -7.52 -2.66
N VAL A 336 2.18 -7.32 -2.14
CA VAL A 336 3.39 -7.26 -2.96
C VAL A 336 3.60 -8.58 -3.69
N THR A 337 3.50 -9.71 -2.98
CA THR A 337 3.56 -11.05 -3.55
C THR A 337 2.54 -11.23 -4.68
N TRP A 338 1.30 -10.78 -4.45
CA TRP A 338 0.23 -10.84 -5.45
C TRP A 338 0.58 -10.01 -6.69
N SER A 339 1.07 -8.79 -6.48
CA SER A 339 1.38 -7.85 -7.56
C SER A 339 2.49 -8.35 -8.49
N MET A 340 3.48 -9.07 -7.95
CA MET A 340 4.59 -9.64 -8.72
C MET A 340 4.10 -10.80 -9.63
N LYS A 341 3.11 -11.56 -9.19
CA LYS A 341 2.57 -12.71 -9.93
C LYS A 341 1.90 -12.32 -11.26
N LYS A 342 1.47 -11.06 -11.41
CA LYS A 342 0.75 -10.55 -12.57
C LYS A 342 1.66 -10.26 -13.78
N SER A 343 2.98 -10.18 -13.58
CA SER A 343 3.94 -9.81 -14.63
C SER A 343 4.41 -11.03 -15.42
N GLY A 344 3.56 -11.53 -16.33
CA GLY A 344 3.98 -12.19 -17.58
C GLY A 344 4.73 -13.53 -17.54
N SER A 345 5.06 -14.13 -16.39
CA SER A 345 5.73 -15.44 -16.41
C SER A 345 4.77 -16.53 -16.86
N LYS A 346 5.07 -17.17 -18.00
CA LYS A 346 4.42 -18.42 -18.45
C LYS A 346 4.29 -19.38 -17.26
N ALA A 347 3.16 -20.08 -17.18
CA ALA A 347 2.65 -20.86 -16.04
C ALA A 347 3.53 -22.02 -15.53
N SER A 348 4.83 -22.05 -15.83
CA SER A 348 5.75 -23.10 -15.38
C SER A 348 6.50 -22.68 -14.11
N ASN A 349 6.29 -23.51 -13.08
CA ASN A 349 7.00 -23.64 -11.80
C ASN A 349 6.44 -22.83 -10.63
N HIS A 350 6.09 -23.58 -9.58
CA HIS A 350 5.42 -23.20 -8.34
C HIS A 350 5.83 -21.81 -7.80
N PRO A 351 5.01 -20.76 -8.01
CA PRO A 351 5.36 -19.39 -7.61
C PRO A 351 5.54 -19.26 -6.10
N LEU A 352 4.80 -20.04 -5.31
CA LEU A 352 4.96 -20.10 -3.86
C LEU A 352 6.33 -20.67 -3.44
N ALA A 353 6.85 -21.67 -4.14
CA ALA A 353 8.15 -22.27 -3.82
C ALA A 353 9.31 -21.31 -4.16
N ARG A 354 9.20 -20.56 -5.26
CA ARG A 354 10.17 -19.51 -5.59
C ARG A 354 10.13 -18.40 -4.56
N LEU A 355 8.92 -17.97 -4.18
CA LEU A 355 8.71 -16.93 -3.20
C LEU A 355 9.25 -17.36 -1.82
N SER A 356 8.94 -18.58 -1.35
CA SER A 356 9.43 -19.10 -0.08
C SER A 356 10.95 -19.19 -0.05
N LYS A 357 11.60 -19.57 -1.16
CA LYS A 357 13.05 -19.58 -1.27
C LYS A 357 13.67 -18.17 -1.14
N ILE A 358 13.07 -17.18 -1.80
CA ILE A 358 13.50 -15.78 -1.69
C ILE A 358 13.28 -15.28 -0.26
N TRP A 359 12.15 -15.63 0.36
CA TRP A 359 11.84 -15.28 1.74
C TRP A 359 12.81 -15.87 2.75
N ILE A 360 13.15 -17.16 2.63
CA ILE A 360 14.09 -17.80 3.55
C ILE A 360 15.47 -17.17 3.41
N LEU A 361 15.92 -16.92 2.18
CA LEU A 361 17.19 -16.21 1.94
C LEU A 361 17.15 -14.81 2.55
N PHE A 362 16.06 -14.07 2.33
CA PHE A 362 15.89 -12.73 2.86
C PHE A 362 15.86 -12.73 4.39
N LEU A 363 15.12 -13.66 5.00
CA LEU A 363 15.06 -13.84 6.45
C LEU A 363 16.45 -14.13 7.02
N GLY A 364 17.23 -15.00 6.36
CA GLY A 364 18.61 -15.30 6.77
C GLY A 364 19.52 -14.06 6.72
N ILE A 365 19.48 -13.30 5.63
CA ILE A 365 20.23 -12.04 5.50
C ILE A 365 19.75 -11.04 6.56
N PHE A 366 18.44 -10.96 6.79
CA PHE A 366 17.85 -10.01 7.72
C PHE A 366 18.25 -10.31 9.17
N VAL A 367 18.20 -11.58 9.59
CA VAL A 367 18.67 -12.01 10.91
C VAL A 367 20.14 -11.65 11.11
N LEU A 368 20.98 -11.81 10.08
CA LEU A 368 22.39 -11.42 10.14
C LEU A 368 22.56 -9.90 10.29
N VAL A 369 21.82 -9.10 9.49
CA VAL A 369 21.88 -7.63 9.56
C VAL A 369 21.37 -7.10 10.89
N ILE A 370 20.29 -7.66 11.43
CA ILE A 370 19.77 -7.31 12.75
C ILE A 370 20.72 -7.75 13.86
N GLY A 371 21.28 -8.96 13.78
CA GLY A 371 22.26 -9.45 14.76
C GLY A 371 23.48 -8.55 14.81
N LEU A 372 23.99 -8.14 13.64
CA LEU A 372 25.07 -7.17 13.53
C LEU A 372 24.63 -5.78 14.02
N GLY A 373 23.42 -5.34 13.70
CA GLY A 373 22.84 -4.09 14.17
C GLY A 373 22.77 -4.04 15.69
N ASN A 374 22.25 -5.08 16.33
CA ASN A 374 22.17 -5.18 17.78
C ASN A 374 23.57 -5.23 18.44
N TYR A 375 24.53 -5.90 17.80
CA TYR A 375 25.93 -5.84 18.22
C TYR A 375 26.48 -4.41 18.15
N LEU A 376 26.23 -3.67 17.05
CA LEU A 376 26.65 -2.28 16.91
C LEU A 376 25.95 -1.36 17.93
N LEU A 377 24.67 -1.58 18.22
CA LEU A 377 23.94 -0.88 19.28
C LEU A 377 24.64 -1.05 20.63
N SER A 378 25.07 -2.27 20.96
CA SER A 378 25.81 -2.55 22.20
C SER A 378 27.18 -1.85 22.28
N LYS A 379 27.72 -1.41 21.14
CA LYS A 379 28.99 -0.66 21.03
C LYS A 379 28.79 0.86 20.98
N GLY A 380 27.58 1.35 21.20
CA GLY A 380 27.28 2.78 21.24
C GLY A 380 26.88 3.38 19.90
N PHE A 381 26.69 2.59 18.84
CA PHE A 381 26.26 3.08 17.52
C PHE A 381 24.73 3.27 17.42
N PHE A 382 24.07 3.66 18.52
CA PHE A 382 22.62 3.84 18.55
C PHE A 382 22.15 4.90 17.55
N GLU A 383 22.79 6.06 17.53
CA GLU A 383 22.42 7.14 16.61
C GLU A 383 22.60 6.73 15.15
N THR A 384 23.71 6.08 14.81
CA THR A 384 23.95 5.56 13.45
C THR A 384 22.87 4.59 13.02
N TRP A 385 22.44 3.70 13.92
CA TRP A 385 21.35 2.76 13.65
C TRP A 385 20.02 3.46 13.40
N VAL A 386 19.68 4.47 14.22
CA VAL A 386 18.46 5.28 14.02
C VAL A 386 18.51 6.01 12.67
N THR A 387 19.66 6.60 12.30
CA THR A 387 19.85 7.25 11.00
C THR A 387 19.62 6.29 9.85
N ILE A 388 20.22 5.09 9.90
CA ILE A 388 20.01 4.06 8.87
C ILE A 388 18.54 3.69 8.77
N ASN A 389 17.84 3.50 9.90
CA ASN A 389 16.42 3.18 9.89
C ASN A 389 15.56 4.30 9.30
N LEU A 390 15.86 5.56 9.59
CA LEU A 390 15.16 6.70 9.00
C LEU A 390 15.39 6.80 7.50
N VAL A 391 16.64 6.65 7.05
CA VAL A 391 16.97 6.61 5.60
C VAL A 391 16.18 5.51 4.91
N VAL A 392 16.16 4.30 5.47
CA VAL A 392 15.42 3.17 4.92
C VAL A 392 13.92 3.41 4.92
N ALA A 393 13.37 4.03 5.97
CA ALA A 393 11.95 4.36 6.05
C ALA A 393 11.53 5.35 4.95
N PHE A 394 12.24 6.48 4.81
CA PHE A 394 11.97 7.44 3.75
C PHE A 394 12.13 6.84 2.36
N TRP A 395 13.14 5.99 2.18
CA TRP A 395 13.36 5.32 0.91
C TRP A 395 12.23 4.35 0.58
N HIS A 396 11.80 3.55 1.56
CA HIS A 396 10.66 2.65 1.47
C HIS A 396 9.38 3.40 1.05
N TYR A 397 9.09 4.56 1.66
CA TYR A 397 7.90 5.34 1.31
C TYR A 397 7.88 5.81 -0.14
N CYS A 398 9.04 6.21 -0.67
CA CYS A 398 9.17 6.60 -2.06
C CYS A 398 8.87 5.44 -2.99
N PHE A 399 9.42 4.26 -2.68
CA PHE A 399 9.21 3.03 -3.45
C PHE A 399 7.78 2.55 -3.42
N ASP A 400 7.16 2.56 -2.25
CA ASP A 400 5.80 2.05 -2.15
C ASP A 400 4.83 2.92 -2.95
N GLY A 401 5.01 4.24 -2.91
CA GLY A 401 4.27 5.17 -3.77
C GLY A 401 4.38 4.87 -5.27
N MET A 402 5.46 4.22 -5.73
CA MET A 402 5.61 3.76 -7.11
C MET A 402 4.95 2.42 -7.36
N LEU A 403 4.99 1.48 -6.42
CA LEU A 403 4.30 0.18 -6.52
C LEU A 403 2.78 0.36 -6.68
N TRP A 404 2.17 1.27 -5.92
CA TRP A 404 0.72 1.53 -5.99
C TRP A 404 0.28 2.28 -7.25
N LYS A 405 1.19 3.00 -7.92
CA LYS A 405 0.90 3.69 -9.18
C LYS A 405 1.07 2.71 -10.34
N SER A 406 0.05 1.89 -10.58
CA SER A 406 0.01 1.06 -11.79
C SER A 406 0.18 1.93 -13.04
N PRO A 407 1.10 1.59 -13.97
CA PRO A 407 1.20 2.27 -15.24
C PRO A 407 -0.18 2.29 -15.90
N LYS A 408 -0.65 3.47 -16.31
CA LYS A 408 -1.81 3.53 -17.22
C LYS A 408 -1.37 2.73 -18.43
N ARG A 409 -2.05 1.61 -18.72
CA ARG A 409 -1.85 0.92 -20.00
C ARG A 409 -2.02 1.98 -21.08
N PRO A 410 -1.04 2.18 -21.96
CA PRO A 410 -1.24 3.04 -23.12
C PRO A 410 -2.52 2.53 -23.77
N ALA A 411 -3.48 3.44 -23.97
CA ALA A 411 -4.71 3.08 -24.67
C ALA A 411 -4.25 2.45 -25.98
N THR A 412 -4.53 1.16 -26.17
CA THR A 412 -4.24 0.47 -27.42
C THR A 412 -4.83 1.38 -28.47
N ALA A 413 -3.97 2.00 -29.29
CA ALA A 413 -4.44 2.91 -30.32
C ALA A 413 -5.48 2.11 -31.09
N SER A 414 -6.76 2.50 -30.96
CA SER A 414 -7.85 1.84 -31.68
C SER A 414 -7.36 1.71 -33.10
N ALA A 415 -7.48 0.52 -33.68
CA ALA A 415 -7.16 0.22 -35.07
C ALA A 415 -8.15 0.95 -36.01
N ALA A 416 -8.29 2.26 -35.82
CA ALA A 416 -8.97 3.20 -36.68
C ALA A 416 -7.99 3.51 -37.81
N GLY A 417 -7.94 2.63 -38.80
CA GLY A 417 -7.06 2.79 -39.95
C GLY A 417 -6.95 1.58 -40.88
N ALA A 418 -7.79 0.56 -40.72
CA ALA A 418 -7.99 -0.44 -41.76
C ALA A 418 -9.34 -0.14 -42.44
N THR A 419 -9.31 0.78 -43.40
CA THR A 419 -10.36 0.98 -44.41
C THR A 419 -9.71 0.84 -45.77
#